data_AF-A0A6N6VVZ3-F1
#
_entry.id   AF-A0A6N6VVZ3-F1
#
_cell.length_a   1.000
_cell.length_b   1.000
_cell.length_c   1.000
_cell.angle_alpha   90.00
_cell.angle_beta   90.00
_cell.angle_gamma   90.00
#
_symmetry.space_group_name_H-M   'P 1'
#
loop_
_entity.id
_entity.type
_entity.pdbx_description
1 polymer ?
#
loop_
_entity_poly.entity_id
_entity_poly.type
_entity_poly.pdbx_seq_one_letter_code
_entity_poly.pdbx_strand_id
1 'polypeptide(L)'
;MSSVERGKVMFYTEPNFEGIYVIYKEGFSKAKYSEEEFLDDSFSSIRIGQGIKLYIWETLDDDSLFHILHEGEYPNILENIKKISKFQILDSLTNFAIDVRFFDLITNEYHNNYLMTFKLLDIEELEIKSGDNDFKLLKSKENSNEIACAIYIKRFDNLYEPISNLIFHWNKKKGKIISITDATNFSENLSITQNDKTSFTFTLKTDGIGFSQFYLNKTKNNSKQINIK
;
A
#
# COMPACT_ATOMS: atom_id res chain seq x y z
N MET A 1 20.42 25.59 -15.76
CA MET A 1 19.39 24.52 -15.74
C MET A 1 19.31 23.98 -14.34
N SER A 2 18.12 23.98 -13.72
CA SER A 2 17.92 23.38 -12.40
C SER A 2 18.01 21.87 -12.52
N SER A 3 19.11 21.29 -12.05
CA SER A 3 19.22 19.85 -11.86
C SER A 3 18.21 19.41 -10.80
N VAL A 4 17.42 18.37 -11.07
CA VAL A 4 16.55 17.79 -10.04
C VAL A 4 17.40 17.18 -8.94
N GLU A 5 17.06 17.48 -7.70
CA GLU A 5 17.75 16.90 -6.55
C GLU A 5 17.64 15.37 -6.54
N ARG A 6 18.67 14.71 -6.01
CA ARG A 6 18.68 13.25 -5.80
C ARG A 6 17.44 12.80 -5.04
N GLY A 7 16.81 11.72 -5.49
CA GLY A 7 15.62 11.17 -4.83
C GLY A 7 14.33 11.98 -5.01
N LYS A 8 14.29 12.93 -5.94
CA LYS A 8 13.09 13.72 -6.26
C LYS A 8 12.70 13.62 -7.73
N VAL A 9 11.43 13.81 -8.01
CA VAL A 9 10.86 13.92 -9.36
C VAL A 9 10.13 15.25 -9.48
N MET A 10 10.31 15.93 -10.61
CA MET A 10 9.55 17.12 -10.98
C MET A 10 8.62 16.78 -12.13
N PHE A 11 7.32 16.98 -11.93
CA PHE A 11 6.30 16.86 -12.97
C PHE A 11 5.90 18.26 -13.43
N TYR A 12 5.83 18.47 -14.73
CA TYR A 12 5.54 19.76 -15.36
C TYR A 12 4.27 19.68 -16.18
N THR A 13 3.47 20.75 -16.18
CA THR A 13 2.20 20.80 -16.93
C THR A 13 2.39 20.94 -18.44
N GLU A 14 3.56 21.41 -18.90
CA GLU A 14 3.86 21.61 -20.32
C GLU A 14 5.08 20.80 -20.78
N PRO A 15 5.20 20.52 -22.09
CA PRO A 15 6.40 19.91 -22.66
C PRO A 15 7.65 20.77 -22.40
N ASN A 16 8.83 20.15 -22.54
CA ASN A 16 10.14 20.78 -22.41
C ASN A 16 10.41 21.45 -21.05
N PHE A 17 9.77 20.97 -19.99
CA PHE A 17 9.94 21.43 -18.60
C PHE A 17 9.44 22.86 -18.35
N GLU A 18 8.43 23.27 -19.11
CA GLU A 18 7.75 24.55 -18.98
C GLU A 18 6.47 24.44 -18.12
N GLY A 19 5.84 25.59 -17.85
CA GLY A 19 4.59 25.66 -17.09
C GLY A 19 4.76 25.50 -15.57
N ILE A 20 3.67 25.10 -14.90
CA ILE A 20 3.67 24.84 -13.45
C ILE A 20 4.32 23.48 -13.21
N TYR A 21 5.07 23.36 -12.12
CA TYR A 21 5.63 22.08 -11.71
C TYR A 21 5.29 21.72 -10.27
N VAL A 22 5.28 20.41 -10.01
CA VAL A 22 5.13 19.83 -8.68
C VAL A 22 6.30 18.89 -8.43
N ILE A 23 6.86 18.96 -7.22
CA ILE A 23 7.97 18.11 -6.80
C ILE A 23 7.43 17.03 -5.87
N TYR A 24 7.79 15.79 -6.16
CA TYR A 24 7.55 14.64 -5.31
C TYR A 24 8.88 13.97 -4.95
N LYS A 25 8.89 13.21 -3.87
CA LYS A 25 10.08 12.51 -3.35
C LYS A 25 9.93 11.00 -3.43
N GLU A 26 11.04 10.30 -3.33
CA GLU A 26 11.09 8.86 -3.06
C GLU A 26 10.13 8.49 -1.92
N GLY A 27 9.45 7.35 -2.08
CA GLY A 27 8.46 6.86 -1.13
C GLY A 27 7.04 7.40 -1.36
N PHE A 28 6.86 8.32 -2.32
CA PHE A 28 5.56 8.88 -2.64
C PHE A 28 4.81 8.03 -3.67
N SER A 29 3.50 7.90 -3.46
CA SER A 29 2.58 7.20 -4.34
C SER A 29 1.27 7.98 -4.43
N LYS A 30 0.68 8.04 -5.61
CA LYS A 30 -0.60 8.70 -5.82
C LYS A 30 -1.39 8.01 -6.91
N ALA A 31 -2.64 7.71 -6.61
CA ALA A 31 -3.63 7.23 -7.57
C ALA A 31 -4.78 8.24 -7.66
N LYS A 32 -5.39 8.34 -8.84
CA LYS A 32 -6.57 9.16 -9.11
C LYS A 32 -7.81 8.29 -8.88
N TYR A 33 -8.39 8.33 -7.67
CA TYR A 33 -9.63 7.58 -7.38
C TYR A 33 -10.89 8.41 -7.68
N SER A 34 -10.77 9.73 -7.70
CA SER A 34 -11.81 10.65 -8.17
C SER A 34 -11.25 11.73 -9.11
N GLU A 35 -12.12 12.39 -9.88
CA GLU A 35 -11.71 13.43 -10.85
C GLU A 35 -11.07 14.65 -10.17
N GLU A 36 -11.36 14.89 -8.89
CA GLU A 36 -10.94 16.08 -8.14
C GLU A 36 -9.57 15.91 -7.42
N GLU A 37 -9.06 14.69 -7.27
CA GLU A 37 -7.90 14.38 -6.41
C GLU A 37 -6.53 14.59 -7.07
N PHE A 38 -6.49 14.55 -8.40
CA PHE A 38 -5.29 14.73 -9.19
C PHE A 38 -5.39 16.10 -9.82
N LEU A 39 -4.69 17.09 -9.25
CA LEU A 39 -4.39 18.36 -9.89
C LEU A 39 -4.02 18.09 -11.37
N ASP A 40 -5.02 18.24 -12.24
CA ASP A 40 -4.99 18.20 -13.70
C ASP A 40 -4.39 16.96 -14.38
N ASP A 41 -5.11 16.39 -15.34
CA ASP A 41 -4.67 15.34 -16.29
C ASP A 41 -3.51 15.79 -17.23
N SER A 42 -2.66 16.72 -16.79
CA SER A 42 -1.90 17.61 -17.67
C SER A 42 -0.39 17.51 -17.51
N PHE A 43 0.18 16.47 -16.88
CA PHE A 43 1.63 16.37 -16.88
C PHE A 43 2.14 16.00 -18.27
N SER A 44 2.97 16.87 -18.83
CA SER A 44 3.46 16.76 -20.20
C SER A 44 4.96 16.50 -20.27
N SER A 45 5.70 16.84 -19.22
CA SER A 45 7.13 16.51 -19.11
C SER A 45 7.53 16.19 -17.67
N ILE A 46 8.61 15.42 -17.51
CA ILE A 46 9.08 14.92 -16.23
C ILE A 46 10.61 15.00 -16.17
N ARG A 47 11.16 15.42 -15.04
CA ARG A 47 12.57 15.21 -14.70
C ARG A 47 12.70 14.33 -13.47
N ILE A 48 13.49 13.26 -13.59
CA ILE A 48 13.71 12.26 -12.55
C ILE A 48 15.14 12.41 -12.04
N GLY A 49 15.28 12.79 -10.77
CA GLY A 49 16.58 12.90 -10.09
C GLY A 49 17.26 11.55 -9.90
N GLN A 50 18.54 11.57 -9.55
CA GLN A 50 19.35 10.37 -9.44
C GLN A 50 18.87 9.40 -8.34
N GLY A 51 19.11 8.10 -8.56
CA GLY A 51 18.92 7.04 -7.57
C GLY A 51 17.46 6.63 -7.32
N ILE A 52 16.54 7.07 -8.17
CA ILE A 52 15.13 6.68 -8.15
C ILE A 52 14.65 6.30 -9.54
N LYS A 53 13.46 5.70 -9.58
CA LYS A 53 12.68 5.42 -10.78
C LYS A 53 11.22 5.70 -10.52
N LEU A 54 10.48 5.93 -11.60
CA LEU A 54 9.07 6.28 -11.58
C LEU A 54 8.26 5.19 -12.28
N TYR A 55 7.30 4.62 -11.55
CA TYR A 55 6.33 3.67 -12.08
C TYR A 55 5.07 4.45 -12.44
N ILE A 56 4.54 4.28 -13.65
CA ILE A 56 3.35 4.99 -14.14
C ILE A 56 2.36 3.98 -14.69
N TRP A 57 1.10 4.15 -14.32
CA TRP A 57 -0.04 3.44 -14.90
C TRP A 57 -0.98 4.42 -15.57
N GLU A 58 -1.38 4.11 -16.81
CA GLU A 58 -2.24 5.02 -17.57
C GLU A 58 -3.68 5.05 -17.05
N THR A 59 -4.19 3.89 -16.65
CA THR A 59 -5.48 3.68 -15.99
C THR A 59 -5.33 2.69 -14.83
N LEU A 60 -6.30 2.68 -13.92
CA LEU A 60 -6.35 1.71 -12.83
C LEU A 60 -6.88 0.34 -13.29
N ASP A 61 -7.41 0.25 -14.52
CA ASP A 61 -7.98 -0.98 -15.08
C ASP A 61 -6.93 -2.07 -15.31
N ASP A 62 -7.37 -3.30 -15.23
CA ASP A 62 -6.53 -4.47 -15.03
C ASP A 62 -5.56 -4.80 -16.19
N ASP A 63 -5.84 -4.27 -17.38
CA ASP A 63 -5.04 -4.42 -18.61
C ASP A 63 -4.38 -3.11 -19.07
N SER A 64 -4.38 -2.07 -18.24
CA SER A 64 -3.75 -0.79 -18.60
C SER A 64 -2.24 -0.91 -18.81
N LEU A 65 -1.72 -0.04 -19.65
CA LEU A 65 -0.28 0.11 -19.88
C LEU A 65 0.43 0.55 -18.60
N PHE A 66 1.62 -0.02 -18.42
CA PHE A 66 2.51 0.20 -17.30
C PHE A 66 3.87 0.59 -17.83
N HIS A 67 4.42 1.68 -17.31
CA HIS A 67 5.67 2.27 -17.75
C HIS A 67 6.63 2.42 -16.58
N ILE A 68 7.91 2.19 -16.84
CA ILE A 68 9.01 2.45 -15.90
C ILE A 68 9.91 3.50 -16.53
N LEU A 69 10.00 4.66 -15.88
CA LEU A 69 10.94 5.71 -16.25
C LEU A 69 12.09 5.71 -15.24
N HIS A 70 13.32 5.81 -15.75
CA HIS A 70 14.54 5.86 -14.94
C HIS A 70 14.99 7.31 -14.75
N GLU A 71 16.07 7.53 -14.00
CA GLU A 71 16.67 8.87 -13.89
C GLU A 71 16.93 9.51 -15.27
N GLY A 72 16.67 10.80 -15.39
CA GLY A 72 16.81 11.53 -16.64
C GLY A 72 15.72 12.57 -16.90
N GLU A 73 15.73 13.07 -18.12
CA GLU A 73 14.86 14.13 -18.59
C GLU A 73 13.92 13.60 -19.68
N TYR A 74 12.62 13.79 -19.48
CA TYR A 74 11.55 13.37 -20.39
C TYR A 74 10.77 14.60 -20.84
N PRO A 75 11.23 15.30 -21.91
CA PRO A 75 10.67 16.58 -22.32
C PRO A 75 9.25 16.47 -22.90
N ASN A 76 8.83 15.29 -23.34
CA ASN A 76 7.46 15.08 -23.81
C ASN A 76 7.03 13.64 -23.50
N ILE A 77 6.31 13.43 -22.39
CA ILE A 77 5.84 12.09 -22.02
C ILE A 77 4.59 11.67 -22.80
N LEU A 78 3.85 12.63 -23.37
CA LEU A 78 2.56 12.40 -24.03
C LEU A 78 2.68 11.62 -25.35
N GLU A 79 3.88 11.52 -25.91
CA GLU A 79 4.16 10.66 -27.08
C GLU A 79 3.96 9.17 -26.75
N ASN A 80 4.23 8.77 -25.50
CA ASN A 80 4.24 7.37 -25.09
C ASN A 80 3.27 7.05 -23.94
N ILE A 81 2.90 8.06 -23.14
CA ILE A 81 2.06 7.94 -21.96
C ILE A 81 0.87 8.87 -22.15
N LYS A 82 -0.26 8.32 -22.57
CA LYS A 82 -1.43 9.13 -22.97
C LYS A 82 -2.19 9.73 -21.79
N LYS A 83 -2.12 9.07 -20.64
CA LYS A 83 -2.81 9.46 -19.40
C LYS A 83 -1.99 8.96 -18.22
N ILE A 84 -2.08 9.62 -17.07
CA ILE A 84 -1.51 9.13 -15.81
C ILE A 84 -2.67 9.02 -14.82
N SER A 85 -2.98 7.79 -14.40
CA SER A 85 -3.97 7.55 -13.33
C SER A 85 -3.33 7.09 -12.03
N LYS A 86 -2.09 6.60 -12.08
CA LYS A 86 -1.29 6.29 -10.88
C LYS A 86 0.19 6.47 -11.16
N PHE A 87 0.93 6.91 -10.16
CA PHE A 87 2.38 6.79 -10.17
C PHE A 87 2.95 6.46 -8.79
N GLN A 88 4.13 5.84 -8.78
CA GLN A 88 4.92 5.52 -7.59
C GLN A 88 6.39 5.89 -7.81
N ILE A 89 7.00 6.54 -6.82
CA ILE A 89 8.41 6.94 -6.85
C ILE A 89 9.19 6.01 -5.93
N LEU A 90 10.05 5.19 -6.52
CA LEU A 90 10.80 4.16 -5.84
C LEU A 90 12.29 4.44 -5.95
N ASP A 91 13.09 4.03 -4.97
CA ASP A 91 14.53 3.94 -5.17
C ASP A 91 14.87 2.99 -6.34
N SER A 92 16.05 3.17 -6.93
CA SER A 92 16.45 2.43 -8.11
C SER A 92 16.57 0.91 -7.90
N LEU A 93 16.78 0.46 -6.66
CA LEU A 93 17.00 -0.96 -6.31
C LEU A 93 15.69 -1.67 -5.96
N THR A 94 14.66 -0.97 -5.49
CA THR A 94 13.34 -1.56 -5.21
C THR A 94 12.71 -2.11 -6.47
N ASN A 95 12.44 -3.42 -6.54
CA ASN A 95 11.87 -4.03 -7.75
C ASN A 95 10.38 -3.69 -7.95
N PHE A 96 9.58 -3.63 -6.89
CA PHE A 96 8.22 -3.09 -6.89
C PHE A 96 7.82 -2.67 -5.47
N ALA A 97 6.72 -1.95 -5.34
CA ALA A 97 6.11 -1.67 -4.05
C ALA A 97 4.59 -1.78 -4.15
N ILE A 98 3.96 -2.01 -3.01
CA ILE A 98 2.50 -1.96 -2.86
C ILE A 98 2.13 -0.85 -1.90
N ASP A 99 1.04 -0.17 -2.20
CA ASP A 99 0.41 0.80 -1.32
C ASP A 99 -0.44 0.04 -0.30
N VAL A 100 -0.17 0.25 0.97
CA VAL A 100 -0.92 -0.36 2.06
C VAL A 100 -1.50 0.71 2.98
N ARG A 101 -2.74 0.50 3.40
CA ARG A 101 -3.45 1.34 4.37
C ARG A 101 -4.11 0.46 5.41
N PHE A 102 -4.27 0.99 6.63
CA PHE A 102 -4.90 0.28 7.73
C PHE A 102 -6.12 1.03 8.29
N PHE A 103 -7.26 0.36 8.30
CA PHE A 103 -8.53 0.84 8.82
C PHE A 103 -9.02 -0.06 9.97
N ASP A 104 -9.70 0.55 10.94
CA ASP A 104 -10.32 -0.16 12.06
C ASP A 104 -11.83 0.09 12.08
N LEU A 105 -12.63 -0.98 11.97
CA LEU A 105 -14.09 -0.92 12.05
C LEU A 105 -14.62 -0.91 13.49
N ILE A 106 -13.81 -1.27 14.49
CA ILE A 106 -14.27 -1.51 15.86
C ILE A 106 -14.66 -0.22 16.55
N THR A 107 -13.81 0.79 16.45
CA THR A 107 -14.11 2.11 17.05
C THR A 107 -15.05 2.92 16.17
N ASN A 108 -15.21 2.56 14.89
CA ASN A 108 -15.94 3.32 13.87
C ASN A 108 -15.54 4.83 13.84
N GLU A 109 -14.35 5.12 14.35
CA GLU A 109 -13.79 6.44 14.60
C GLU A 109 -12.31 6.40 14.18
N TYR A 110 -11.82 7.51 13.62
CA TYR A 110 -10.42 7.75 13.21
C TYR A 110 -9.46 7.83 14.40
N HIS A 111 -9.58 6.92 15.36
CA HIS A 111 -8.70 6.88 16.50
C HIS A 111 -7.58 5.91 16.19
N ASN A 112 -6.36 6.47 16.15
CA ASN A 112 -5.06 5.83 16.08
C ASN A 112 -4.84 4.92 17.30
N ASN A 113 -5.70 3.92 17.51
CA ASN A 113 -5.75 3.02 18.65
C ASN A 113 -5.06 1.69 18.35
N TYR A 114 -4.83 1.40 17.08
CA TYR A 114 -4.12 0.22 16.62
C TYR A 114 -2.94 0.60 15.75
N LEU A 115 -1.89 -0.18 15.86
CA LEU A 115 -0.69 -0.13 15.04
C LEU A 115 -0.56 -1.46 14.31
N MET A 116 -0.57 -1.41 12.99
CA MET A 116 -0.27 -2.55 12.14
C MET A 116 1.21 -2.49 11.74
N THR A 117 1.95 -3.55 12.04
CA THR A 117 3.36 -3.69 11.67
C THR A 117 3.50 -4.79 10.64
N PHE A 118 4.04 -4.45 9.46
CA PHE A 118 4.50 -5.40 8.47
C PHE A 118 5.98 -5.68 8.70
N LYS A 119 6.29 -6.91 9.08
CA LYS A 119 7.65 -7.40 9.24
C LYS A 119 8.05 -8.21 8.02
N LEU A 120 8.89 -7.64 7.18
CA LEU A 120 9.45 -8.33 6.03
C LEU A 120 10.71 -9.10 6.44
N LEU A 121 10.98 -10.21 5.75
CA LEU A 121 12.25 -10.92 5.91
C LEU A 121 13.38 -10.01 5.41
N ASP A 122 14.26 -9.52 6.28
CA ASP A 122 15.45 -8.69 6.01
C ASP A 122 15.24 -7.29 5.36
N ILE A 123 14.10 -6.63 5.61
CA ILE A 123 13.91 -5.18 5.33
C ILE A 123 13.44 -4.49 6.63
N GLU A 124 13.54 -3.16 6.67
CA GLU A 124 12.90 -2.33 7.68
C GLU A 124 11.40 -2.64 7.83
N GLU A 125 10.92 -2.67 9.07
CA GLU A 125 9.51 -2.88 9.38
C GLU A 125 8.69 -1.67 8.94
N LEU A 126 7.49 -1.90 8.41
CA LEU A 126 6.56 -0.84 8.06
C LEU A 126 5.44 -0.77 9.09
N GLU A 127 5.29 0.38 9.74
CA GLU A 127 4.25 0.63 10.73
C GLU A 127 3.16 1.59 10.21
N ILE A 128 1.90 1.21 10.40
CA ILE A 128 0.72 1.98 9.96
C ILE A 128 -0.27 2.09 11.10
N LYS A 129 -0.68 3.31 11.44
CA LYS A 129 -1.68 3.54 12.48
C LYS A 129 -3.08 3.41 11.90
N SER A 130 -4.03 2.91 12.68
CA SER A 130 -5.43 2.86 12.29
C SER A 130 -5.98 4.27 12.09
N GLY A 131 -6.54 4.54 10.91
CA GLY A 131 -7.08 5.88 10.59
C GLY A 131 -6.06 6.82 9.94
N ASP A 132 -4.81 6.40 9.72
CA ASP A 132 -3.93 7.07 8.76
C ASP A 132 -4.66 7.13 7.40
N ASN A 133 -4.82 8.34 6.85
CA ASN A 133 -5.51 8.54 5.57
C ASN A 133 -4.65 8.18 4.37
N ASP A 134 -3.34 8.27 4.53
CA ASP A 134 -2.37 8.06 3.48
C ASP A 134 -1.98 6.59 3.35
N PHE A 135 -1.79 6.15 2.12
CA PHE A 135 -1.13 4.88 1.85
C PHE A 135 0.37 4.98 2.17
N LYS A 136 0.93 3.88 2.68
CA LYS A 136 2.38 3.73 2.84
C LYS A 136 2.90 2.66 1.89
N LEU A 137 4.14 2.83 1.43
CA LEU A 137 4.75 1.87 0.51
C LEU A 137 5.42 0.72 1.25
N LEU A 138 4.90 -0.48 1.05
CA LEU A 138 5.57 -1.73 1.38
C LEU A 138 6.40 -2.15 0.17
N LYS A 139 7.73 -2.07 0.29
CA LYS A 139 8.68 -2.26 -0.82
C LYS A 139 9.19 -3.69 -0.89
N SER A 140 9.38 -4.19 -2.10
CA SER A 140 10.07 -5.46 -2.33
C SER A 140 11.58 -5.31 -2.21
N LYS A 141 12.25 -6.42 -1.91
CA LYS A 141 13.70 -6.51 -2.12
C LYS A 141 14.05 -6.35 -3.59
N GLU A 142 15.32 -6.03 -3.83
CA GLU A 142 15.93 -6.11 -5.15
C GLU A 142 15.76 -7.53 -5.72
N ASN A 143 15.43 -7.61 -7.01
CA ASN A 143 15.29 -8.86 -7.77
C ASN A 143 14.18 -9.85 -7.33
N SER A 144 13.40 -9.54 -6.29
CA SER A 144 12.25 -10.37 -5.88
C SER A 144 10.97 -10.01 -6.62
N ASN A 145 10.21 -11.02 -7.04
CA ASN A 145 8.81 -10.86 -7.52
C ASN A 145 7.79 -11.01 -6.40
N GLU A 146 8.25 -11.08 -5.17
CA GLU A 146 7.41 -11.36 -4.02
C GLU A 146 7.75 -10.41 -2.87
N ILE A 147 6.70 -10.03 -2.12
CA ILE A 147 6.83 -9.46 -0.78
C ILE A 147 6.24 -10.47 0.17
N ALA A 148 7.08 -11.12 0.96
CA ALA A 148 6.66 -11.97 2.06
C ALA A 148 6.76 -11.18 3.37
N CYS A 149 5.67 -11.14 4.13
CA CYS A 149 5.62 -10.42 5.39
C CYS A 149 4.76 -11.12 6.44
N ALA A 150 5.19 -11.03 7.69
CA ALA A 150 4.34 -11.25 8.85
C ALA A 150 3.67 -9.92 9.24
N ILE A 151 2.40 -9.98 9.62
CA ILE A 151 1.61 -8.83 10.05
C ILE A 151 1.33 -8.99 11.54
N TYR A 152 1.55 -7.93 12.29
CA TYR A 152 1.23 -7.84 13.71
C TYR A 152 0.29 -6.66 13.94
N ILE A 153 -0.70 -6.82 14.81
CA ILE A 153 -1.57 -5.72 15.22
C ILE A 153 -1.41 -5.53 16.72
N LYS A 154 -1.08 -4.30 17.11
CA LYS A 154 -0.90 -3.91 18.49
C LYS A 154 -1.91 -2.83 18.84
N ARG A 155 -2.65 -3.03 19.93
CA ARG A 155 -3.43 -1.96 20.56
C ARG A 155 -2.52 -1.14 21.47
N PHE A 156 -2.72 0.18 21.57
CA PHE A 156 -1.82 1.05 22.36
C PHE A 156 -1.72 0.71 23.86
N ASP A 157 -2.63 -0.12 24.40
CA ASP A 157 -2.56 -0.69 25.76
C ASP A 157 -1.72 -1.99 25.86
N ASN A 158 -0.93 -2.30 24.82
CA ASN A 158 -0.01 -3.45 24.71
C ASN A 158 -0.65 -4.83 24.61
N LEU A 159 -1.93 -4.93 24.23
CA LEU A 159 -2.47 -6.22 23.78
C LEU A 159 -2.01 -6.52 22.34
N TYR A 160 -1.47 -7.72 22.12
CA TYR A 160 -1.10 -8.21 20.79
C TYR A 160 -2.25 -9.04 20.21
N GLU A 161 -2.67 -8.66 19.03
CA GLU A 161 -3.73 -9.26 18.23
C GLU A 161 -3.10 -9.69 16.87
N PRO A 162 -3.76 -10.57 16.10
CA PRO A 162 -3.17 -11.78 15.52
C PRO A 162 -2.07 -11.60 14.48
N ILE A 163 -1.25 -12.65 14.40
CA ILE A 163 -0.16 -12.86 13.44
C ILE A 163 -0.77 -13.42 12.15
N SER A 164 -0.67 -12.68 11.05
CA SER A 164 -1.01 -13.17 9.72
C SER A 164 0.24 -13.20 8.85
N ASN A 165 0.43 -14.23 8.02
CA ASN A 165 1.54 -14.29 7.07
C ASN A 165 1.00 -14.15 5.64
N LEU A 166 1.55 -13.20 4.88
CA LEU A 166 1.15 -12.97 3.50
C LEU A 166 2.33 -12.98 2.56
N ILE A 167 2.08 -13.46 1.35
CA ILE A 167 2.97 -13.30 0.21
C ILE A 167 2.21 -12.61 -0.92
N PHE A 168 2.70 -11.44 -1.34
CA PHE A 168 2.20 -10.72 -2.50
C PHE A 168 3.02 -11.11 -3.73
N HIS A 169 2.37 -11.57 -4.80
CA HIS A 169 3.04 -11.98 -6.03
C HIS A 169 2.90 -10.91 -7.12
N TRP A 170 4.03 -10.41 -7.61
CA TRP A 170 4.15 -9.35 -8.60
C TRP A 170 4.33 -9.89 -10.02
N ASN A 171 3.55 -9.36 -10.96
CA ASN A 171 3.74 -9.58 -12.38
C ASN A 171 4.46 -8.39 -13.01
N LYS A 172 5.77 -8.51 -13.23
CA LYS A 172 6.60 -7.45 -13.84
C LYS A 172 6.09 -6.98 -15.21
N LYS A 173 5.49 -7.88 -16.01
CA LYS A 173 5.03 -7.55 -17.35
C LYS A 173 3.75 -6.71 -17.32
N LYS A 174 2.86 -6.99 -16.38
CA LYS A 174 1.57 -6.29 -16.23
C LYS A 174 1.61 -5.14 -15.23
N GLY A 175 2.70 -4.98 -14.48
CA GLY A 175 2.80 -3.94 -13.47
C GLY A 175 1.75 -4.07 -12.37
N LYS A 176 1.41 -5.28 -11.93
CA LYS A 176 0.37 -5.49 -10.90
C LYS A 176 0.63 -6.68 -10.00
N ILE A 177 -0.02 -6.68 -8.83
CA ILE A 177 -0.15 -7.86 -8.00
C ILE A 177 -1.21 -8.78 -8.60
N ILE A 178 -0.86 -10.05 -8.75
CA ILE A 178 -1.73 -11.06 -9.38
C ILE A 178 -2.34 -12.04 -8.38
N SER A 179 -1.75 -12.16 -7.20
CA SER A 179 -2.29 -12.97 -6.11
C SER A 179 -1.71 -12.55 -4.76
N ILE A 180 -2.49 -12.78 -3.72
CA ILE A 180 -2.04 -12.80 -2.33
C ILE A 180 -2.21 -14.24 -1.86
N THR A 181 -1.12 -14.85 -1.42
CA THR A 181 -1.15 -16.20 -0.87
C THR A 181 -1.01 -16.10 0.65
N ASP A 182 -1.96 -16.71 1.38
CA ASP A 182 -1.80 -16.95 2.82
C ASP A 182 -0.80 -18.09 3.00
N ALA A 183 0.36 -17.77 3.57
CA ALA A 183 1.41 -18.76 3.78
C ALA A 183 1.14 -19.63 5.01
N THR A 184 0.35 -19.14 5.99
CA THR A 184 -0.12 -19.83 7.20
C THR A 184 -0.97 -18.88 8.06
N ASN A 185 -2.25 -19.21 8.27
CA ASN A 185 -3.15 -18.62 9.27
C ASN A 185 -3.43 -17.12 9.13
N PHE A 186 -4.07 -16.69 8.04
CA PHE A 186 -4.65 -15.36 7.97
C PHE A 186 -5.78 -15.21 9.00
N SER A 187 -5.68 -14.20 9.85
CA SER A 187 -6.67 -13.96 10.90
C SER A 187 -8.08 -13.69 10.35
N GLU A 188 -9.09 -14.37 10.91
CA GLU A 188 -10.50 -14.09 10.65
C GLU A 188 -10.93 -12.67 11.07
N ASN A 189 -10.19 -12.06 12.01
CA ASN A 189 -10.43 -10.71 12.51
C ASN A 189 -9.97 -9.63 11.54
N LEU A 190 -9.19 -9.99 10.52
CA LEU A 190 -8.67 -9.09 9.51
C LEU A 190 -9.36 -9.34 8.16
N SER A 191 -9.51 -8.31 7.34
CA SER A 191 -9.75 -8.46 5.90
C SER A 191 -8.77 -7.63 5.11
N ILE A 192 -8.55 -8.04 3.87
CA ILE A 192 -7.80 -7.29 2.88
C ILE A 192 -8.74 -7.03 1.71
N THR A 193 -8.78 -5.79 1.26
CA THR A 193 -9.41 -5.40 0.01
C THR A 193 -8.34 -4.87 -0.90
N GLN A 194 -8.30 -5.37 -2.13
CA GLN A 194 -7.47 -4.81 -3.19
C GLN A 194 -8.24 -3.64 -3.83
N ASN A 195 -7.71 -2.44 -3.71
CA ASN A 195 -8.37 -1.22 -4.19
C ASN A 195 -8.01 -0.94 -5.66
N ASP A 196 -6.79 -1.30 -6.06
CA ASP A 196 -6.30 -1.24 -7.43
C ASP A 196 -5.16 -2.24 -7.66
N LYS A 197 -4.40 -2.12 -8.75
CA LYS A 197 -3.27 -2.99 -9.12
C LYS A 197 -2.20 -3.19 -8.04
N THR A 198 -1.96 -2.18 -7.22
CA THR A 198 -0.90 -2.19 -6.19
C THR A 198 -1.37 -1.64 -4.84
N SER A 199 -2.62 -1.21 -4.71
CA SER A 199 -3.18 -0.70 -3.44
C SER A 199 -4.04 -1.71 -2.70
N PHE A 200 -3.81 -1.81 -1.39
CA PHE A 200 -4.53 -2.69 -0.49
C PHE A 200 -4.96 -1.96 0.78
N THR A 201 -6.22 -2.10 1.15
CA THR A 201 -6.73 -1.70 2.46
C THR A 201 -6.85 -2.92 3.35
N PHE A 202 -6.17 -2.87 4.49
CA PHE A 202 -6.33 -3.80 5.58
C PHE A 202 -7.37 -3.25 6.55
N THR A 203 -8.33 -4.09 6.93
CA THR A 203 -9.43 -3.69 7.81
C THR A 203 -9.55 -4.63 9.01
N LEU A 204 -9.32 -4.11 10.21
CA LEU A 204 -9.61 -4.82 11.46
C LEU A 204 -11.12 -4.83 11.68
N LYS A 205 -11.72 -6.02 11.77
CA LYS A 205 -13.16 -6.22 11.94
C LYS A 205 -13.55 -6.38 13.40
N THR A 206 -12.73 -7.10 14.18
CA THR A 206 -12.95 -7.37 15.61
C THR A 206 -11.61 -7.44 16.33
N ASP A 207 -11.57 -7.12 17.62
CA ASP A 207 -10.35 -7.08 18.44
C ASP A 207 -10.14 -8.38 19.20
N GLY A 208 -10.75 -9.49 18.78
CA GLY A 208 -10.62 -10.80 19.45
C GLY A 208 -11.26 -10.89 20.84
N ILE A 209 -11.47 -9.78 21.55
CA ILE A 209 -12.05 -9.71 22.89
C ILE A 209 -13.53 -10.13 22.86
N GLY A 210 -14.26 -9.75 21.82
CA GLY A 210 -15.66 -10.16 21.61
C GLY A 210 -15.86 -11.67 21.39
N PHE A 211 -14.91 -12.34 20.73
CA PHE A 211 -14.96 -13.79 20.51
C PHE A 211 -14.67 -14.58 21.78
N SER A 212 -13.75 -14.09 22.62
CA SER A 212 -13.43 -14.74 23.91
C SER A 212 -14.61 -14.70 24.89
N GLN A 213 -15.37 -13.60 24.96
CA GLN A 213 -16.57 -13.50 25.80
C GLN A 213 -17.72 -14.41 25.30
N PHE A 214 -17.87 -14.58 23.98
CA PHE A 214 -18.87 -15.50 23.44
C PHE A 214 -18.58 -16.96 23.81
N TYR A 215 -17.32 -17.40 23.76
CA TYR A 215 -16.95 -18.75 24.19
C TYR A 215 -17.02 -18.94 25.71
N LEU A 216 -16.59 -17.95 26.51
CA LEU A 216 -16.70 -18.00 27.96
C LEU A 216 -18.16 -18.06 28.45
N ASN A 217 -19.08 -17.36 27.77
CA ASN A 217 -20.51 -17.41 28.07
C ASN A 217 -21.18 -18.72 27.61
N LYS A 218 -20.70 -19.34 26.52
CA LYS A 218 -21.18 -20.66 26.08
C LYS A 218 -20.74 -21.77 27.04
N THR A 219 -19.52 -21.70 27.58
CA THR A 219 -19.06 -22.64 28.62
C THR A 219 -19.74 -22.44 29.97
N LYS A 220 -20.11 -21.21 30.35
CA LYS A 220 -20.87 -20.94 31.58
C LYS A 220 -22.33 -21.38 31.53
N ASN A 221 -22.95 -21.40 30.34
CA ASN A 221 -24.34 -21.86 30.18
C ASN A 221 -24.48 -23.39 30.09
N ASN A 222 -23.40 -24.13 29.83
CA ASN A 222 -23.41 -25.59 29.80
C ASN A 222 -23.06 -26.26 31.14
N SER A 223 -22.83 -25.50 32.21
CA SER A 223 -22.57 -26.01 33.56
C SER A 223 -23.78 -25.83 34.50
N LYS A 224 -25.00 -26.15 34.04
CA LYS A 224 -26.16 -26.36 34.92
C LYS A 224 -26.44 -27.87 35.07
N GLN A 225 -25.91 -28.39 36.18
CA GLN A 225 -26.34 -29.55 36.97
C GLN A 225 -27.28 -30.58 36.31
N ILE A 226 -26.74 -31.78 36.07
CA ILE A 226 -27.52 -33.02 36.14
C ILE A 226 -27.42 -33.51 37.59
N ASN A 227 -28.48 -33.30 38.37
CA ASN A 227 -28.65 -33.95 39.67
C ASN A 227 -29.16 -35.36 39.43
N ILE A 228 -28.42 -36.35 39.91
CA ILE A 228 -28.86 -37.75 39.97
C ILE A 228 -29.58 -37.95 41.31
N LYS A 229 -30.85 -38.37 41.24
CA LYS A 229 -31.56 -39.08 42.31
C LYS A 229 -32.08 -40.38 41.74
#